data_AF-A0A9W9WQT3-F1
#
_entry.id   AF-A0A9W9WQT3-F1
#
_cell.length_a   1.000
_cell.length_b   1.000
_cell.length_c   1.000
_cell.angle_alpha   90.00
_cell.angle_beta   90.00
_cell.angle_gamma   90.00
#
_symmetry.space_group_name_H-M   'P 1'
#
loop_
_entity.id
_entity.type
_entity.pdbx_description
1 polymer ?
#
loop_
_entity_poly.entity_id
_entity_poly.type
_entity_poly.pdbx_seq_one_letter_code
_entity_poly.pdbx_strand_id
1 'polypeptide(L)'
;MDNIKDNLSFIEHFIGTVVKFLDDVQYNEPDHSLAPESRANMESIYEESLRFFTQPTIQEQLSLRYNVITKATRTTSRMAVYCWPNIPRNVLAQIGIHFTQLHLMDDSPRDYHADMATFFSDLLDGNEQQVPYWRVMLGQIPNLLCHSEPYTQYNIFRSITDYYQSCWMEARDFNGYRGSERYPRELRRLGQLGACMRSFMFPKTMSDEAGQFGDITSAIVHTEPVGALVNDLFSFYKEGVVRMSTELRNATIW
;
A
#
# COMPACT_ATOMS: atom_id res chain seq x y z
N MET A 1 28.86 -18.92 20.82
CA MET A 1 28.63 -17.70 21.64
C MET A 1 28.77 -16.42 20.81
N ASP A 2 29.17 -16.50 19.54
CA ASP A 2 29.39 -15.33 18.68
C ASP A 2 28.09 -14.70 18.13
N ASN A 3 27.03 -15.51 17.93
CA ASN A 3 25.73 -15.02 17.41
C ASN A 3 24.96 -14.04 18.31
N ILE A 4 25.26 -13.98 19.62
CA ILE A 4 24.50 -13.12 20.56
C ILE A 4 25.05 -11.68 20.54
N LYS A 5 26.38 -11.52 20.44
CA LYS A 5 27.01 -10.19 20.39
C LYS A 5 26.73 -9.47 19.07
N ASP A 6 26.71 -10.22 17.97
CA ASP A 6 26.39 -9.67 16.64
C ASP A 6 24.92 -9.19 16.56
N ASN A 7 24.00 -9.93 17.19
CA ASN A 7 22.60 -9.52 17.29
C ASN A 7 22.40 -8.31 18.20
N LEU A 8 23.12 -8.21 19.32
CA LEU A 8 23.04 -7.04 20.23
C LEU A 8 23.57 -5.77 19.56
N SER A 9 24.75 -5.83 18.94
CA SER A 9 25.34 -4.71 18.20
C SER A 9 24.43 -4.25 17.05
N PHE A 10 23.83 -5.20 16.33
CA PHE A 10 22.87 -4.92 15.29
C PHE A 10 21.60 -4.23 15.84
N ILE A 11 21.01 -4.76 16.91
CA ILE A 11 19.80 -4.18 17.52
C ILE A 11 20.06 -2.76 18.04
N GLU A 12 21.22 -2.51 18.66
CA GLU A 12 21.64 -1.17 19.10
C GLU A 12 21.75 -0.21 17.92
N HIS A 13 22.34 -0.64 16.80
CA HIS A 13 22.42 0.16 15.58
C HIS A 13 21.05 0.45 14.97
N PHE A 14 20.18 -0.56 14.92
CA PHE A 14 18.80 -0.42 14.45
C PHE A 14 18.02 0.60 15.28
N ILE A 15 18.05 0.45 16.61
CA ILE A 15 17.39 1.39 17.54
C ILE A 15 17.95 2.80 17.37
N GLY A 16 19.28 2.95 17.31
CA GLY A 16 19.92 4.25 17.10
C GLY A 16 19.49 4.93 15.79
N THR A 17 19.30 4.13 14.73
CA THR A 17 18.83 4.63 13.42
C THR A 17 17.36 5.07 13.50
N VAL A 18 16.50 4.29 14.16
CA VAL A 18 15.09 4.65 14.37
C VAL A 18 14.96 5.91 15.21
N VAL A 19 15.68 6.02 16.32
CA VAL A 19 15.67 7.20 17.20
C VAL A 19 16.11 8.44 16.41
N LYS A 20 17.24 8.35 15.70
CA LYS A 20 17.71 9.45 14.86
C LYS A 20 16.67 9.86 13.82
N PHE A 21 16.05 8.90 13.14
CA PHE A 21 15.02 9.20 12.15
C PHE A 21 13.83 9.95 12.79
N LEU A 22 13.34 9.48 13.94
CA LEU A 22 12.24 10.10 14.66
C LEU A 22 12.59 11.52 15.12
N ASP A 23 13.83 11.75 15.59
CA ASP A 23 14.32 13.08 15.96
C ASP A 23 14.43 14.01 14.73
N ASP A 24 14.97 13.52 13.61
CA ASP A 24 15.16 14.28 12.37
C ASP A 24 13.82 14.72 11.75
N VAL A 25 12.78 13.89 11.85
CA VAL A 25 11.40 14.25 11.43
C VAL A 25 10.60 14.97 12.52
N GLN A 26 11.23 15.25 13.67
CA GLN A 26 10.62 15.92 14.82
C GLN A 26 9.32 15.22 15.27
N TYR A 27 9.36 13.89 15.31
CA TYR A 27 8.21 13.09 15.67
C TYR A 27 7.72 13.45 17.07
N ASN A 28 6.46 13.85 17.14
CA ASN A 28 5.70 13.96 18.37
C ASN A 28 4.47 13.07 18.23
N GLU A 29 4.06 12.42 19.32
CA GLU A 29 2.85 11.61 19.30
C GLU A 29 1.66 12.50 18.91
N PRO A 30 0.95 12.20 17.80
CA PRO A 30 -0.07 13.12 17.32
C PRO A 30 -1.28 13.10 18.25
N ASP A 31 -1.78 14.27 18.67
CA ASP A 31 -2.98 14.39 19.54
C ASP A 31 -4.21 13.65 18.98
N HIS A 32 -4.30 13.56 17.65
CA HIS A 32 -5.39 12.88 16.96
C HIS A 32 -5.30 11.35 16.99
N SER A 33 -4.15 10.75 17.33
CA SER A 33 -4.01 9.28 17.33
C SER A 33 -4.87 8.60 18.41
N LEU A 34 -5.20 9.33 19.47
CA LEU A 34 -6.02 8.90 20.61
C LEU A 34 -7.41 9.56 20.64
N ALA A 35 -7.73 10.42 19.67
CA ALA A 35 -9.00 11.15 19.63
C ALA A 35 -10.19 10.19 19.38
N PRO A 36 -11.33 10.36 20.07
CA PRO A 36 -12.54 9.56 19.82
C PRO A 36 -13.02 9.61 18.36
N GLU A 37 -12.81 10.74 17.68
CA GLU A 37 -13.14 10.90 16.26
C GLU A 37 -12.30 10.00 15.35
N SER A 38 -10.98 9.94 15.57
CA SER A 38 -10.10 9.03 14.81
C SER A 38 -10.49 7.57 14.99
N ARG A 39 -10.89 7.19 16.21
CA ARG A 39 -11.43 5.85 16.48
C ARG A 39 -12.73 5.59 15.71
N ALA A 40 -13.68 6.52 15.75
CA ALA A 40 -14.93 6.40 15.02
C ALA A 40 -14.70 6.32 13.50
N ASN A 41 -13.74 7.08 12.97
CA ASN A 41 -13.33 7.01 11.57
C ASN A 41 -12.75 5.63 11.23
N MET A 42 -11.83 5.09 12.06
CA MET A 42 -11.27 3.75 11.87
C MET A 42 -12.34 2.66 11.87
N GLU A 43 -13.28 2.71 12.82
CA GLU A 43 -14.39 1.75 12.93
C GLU A 43 -15.30 1.84 11.68
N SER A 44 -15.65 3.05 11.25
CA SER A 44 -16.46 3.27 10.04
C SER A 44 -15.77 2.75 8.77
N ILE A 45 -14.49 3.04 8.57
CA ILE A 45 -13.74 2.59 7.38
C ILE A 45 -13.61 1.06 7.38
N TYR A 46 -13.38 0.48 8.55
CA TYR A 46 -13.31 -0.97 8.73
C TYR A 46 -14.63 -1.65 8.35
N GLU A 47 -15.75 -1.15 8.87
CA GLU A 47 -17.08 -1.69 8.57
C GLU A 47 -17.44 -1.55 7.10
N GLU A 48 -17.16 -0.41 6.49
CA GLU A 48 -17.44 -0.18 5.08
C GLU A 48 -16.60 -1.07 4.17
N SER A 49 -15.30 -1.21 4.47
CA SER A 49 -14.41 -2.10 3.75
C SER A 49 -14.83 -3.56 3.92
N LEU A 50 -15.12 -3.99 5.14
CA LEU A 50 -15.60 -5.35 5.42
C LEU A 50 -16.88 -5.66 4.64
N ARG A 51 -17.84 -4.73 4.66
CA ARG A 51 -19.08 -4.86 3.89
C ARG A 51 -18.79 -4.99 2.40
N PHE A 52 -17.89 -4.20 1.83
CA PHE A 52 -17.47 -4.32 0.43
C PHE A 52 -16.94 -5.73 0.10
N PHE A 53 -15.95 -6.22 0.85
CA PHE A 53 -15.31 -7.52 0.54
C PHE A 53 -16.19 -8.73 0.86
N THR A 54 -17.21 -8.59 1.69
CA THR A 54 -18.16 -9.67 2.00
C THR A 54 -19.36 -9.74 1.05
N GLN A 55 -19.47 -8.82 0.08
CA GLN A 55 -20.53 -8.88 -0.94
C GLN A 55 -20.41 -10.18 -1.75
N PRO A 56 -21.55 -10.85 -2.08
CA PRO A 56 -21.53 -12.08 -2.88
C PRO A 56 -20.75 -11.93 -4.20
N THR A 57 -20.93 -10.81 -4.91
CA THR A 57 -20.26 -10.50 -6.18
C THR A 57 -18.73 -10.40 -6.05
N ILE A 58 -18.22 -9.94 -4.91
CA ILE A 58 -16.78 -9.88 -4.64
C ILE A 58 -16.26 -11.27 -4.22
N GLN A 59 -17.05 -12.00 -3.43
CA GLN A 59 -16.72 -13.35 -2.98
C GLN A 59 -16.68 -14.36 -4.14
N GLU A 60 -17.59 -14.24 -5.11
CA GLU A 60 -17.58 -15.05 -6.33
C GLU A 60 -16.29 -14.88 -7.14
N GLN A 61 -15.71 -13.68 -7.13
CA GLN A 61 -14.49 -13.39 -7.89
C GLN A 61 -13.21 -13.75 -7.13
N LEU A 62 -13.13 -13.42 -5.83
CA LEU A 62 -11.87 -13.53 -5.06
C LEU A 62 -11.85 -14.69 -4.08
N SER A 63 -13.00 -15.26 -3.70
CA SER A 63 -13.11 -16.40 -2.77
C SER A 63 -12.30 -16.22 -1.47
N LEU A 64 -12.33 -15.03 -0.89
CA LEU A 64 -11.48 -14.65 0.23
C LEU A 64 -12.01 -15.19 1.55
N ARG A 65 -11.14 -15.77 2.36
CA ARG A 65 -11.49 -16.20 3.72
C ARG A 65 -11.77 -14.98 4.62
N TYR A 66 -12.79 -15.07 5.47
CA TYR A 66 -13.19 -13.97 6.37
C TYR A 66 -12.05 -13.47 7.28
N ASN A 67 -11.19 -14.37 7.78
CA ASN A 67 -10.06 -13.98 8.62
C ASN A 67 -8.99 -13.18 7.85
N VAL A 68 -8.82 -13.45 6.55
CA VAL A 68 -7.92 -12.69 5.68
C VAL A 68 -8.49 -11.29 5.44
N ILE A 69 -9.78 -11.19 5.11
CA ILE A 69 -10.47 -9.91 4.91
C ILE A 69 -10.36 -9.04 6.17
N THR A 70 -10.74 -9.59 7.33
CA THR A 70 -10.75 -8.83 8.59
C THR A 70 -9.36 -8.39 9.06
N LYS A 71 -8.31 -9.18 8.79
CA LYS A 71 -6.92 -8.76 9.04
C LYS A 71 -6.55 -7.59 8.13
N ALA A 72 -6.79 -7.74 6.83
CA ALA A 72 -6.47 -6.74 5.82
C ALA A 72 -7.20 -5.41 6.09
N THR A 73 -8.53 -5.44 6.24
CA THR A 73 -9.34 -4.23 6.48
C THR A 73 -8.95 -3.53 7.77
N ARG A 74 -8.57 -4.25 8.83
CA ARG A 74 -8.11 -3.64 10.08
C ARG A 74 -6.82 -2.86 9.90
N THR A 75 -5.85 -3.45 9.20
CA THR A 75 -4.55 -2.80 8.94
C THR A 75 -4.74 -1.56 8.08
N THR A 76 -5.48 -1.67 6.99
CA THR A 76 -5.67 -0.59 6.02
C THR A 76 -6.55 0.54 6.55
N SER A 77 -7.53 0.25 7.41
CA SER A 77 -8.33 1.30 8.07
C SER A 77 -7.48 2.17 9.00
N ARG A 78 -6.54 1.56 9.75
CA ARG A 78 -5.59 2.30 10.60
C ARG A 78 -4.64 3.14 9.76
N MET A 79 -4.08 2.54 8.71
CA MET A 79 -3.21 3.25 7.78
C MET A 79 -3.93 4.45 7.15
N ALA A 80 -5.17 4.28 6.72
CA ALA A 80 -5.94 5.36 6.11
C ALA A 80 -6.08 6.57 7.07
N VAL A 81 -6.47 6.32 8.32
CA VAL A 81 -6.67 7.39 9.30
C VAL A 81 -5.36 8.02 9.76
N TYR A 82 -4.31 7.23 10.01
CA TYR A 82 -3.05 7.77 10.51
C TYR A 82 -2.22 8.48 9.43
N CYS A 83 -2.28 8.02 8.18
CA CYS A 83 -1.55 8.68 7.09
C CYS A 83 -2.26 9.90 6.53
N TRP A 84 -3.59 9.97 6.65
CA TRP A 84 -4.41 11.03 6.06
C TRP A 84 -5.47 11.57 7.05
N PRO A 85 -5.05 12.07 8.24
CA PRO A 85 -5.97 12.42 9.32
C PRO A 85 -6.94 13.56 8.97
N ASN A 86 -6.57 14.42 8.02
CA ASN A 86 -7.36 15.58 7.62
C ASN A 86 -8.30 15.31 6.44
N ILE A 87 -8.29 14.11 5.88
CA ILE A 87 -9.05 13.77 4.69
C ILE A 87 -10.50 13.38 5.08
N PRO A 88 -11.53 13.81 4.31
CA PRO A 88 -12.91 13.51 4.64
C PRO A 88 -13.18 12.00 4.76
N ARG A 89 -13.99 11.61 5.74
CA ARG A 89 -14.28 10.20 6.04
C ARG A 89 -14.75 9.39 4.83
N ASN A 90 -15.58 9.97 3.96
CA ASN A 90 -16.06 9.28 2.76
C ASN A 90 -14.92 8.97 1.78
N VAL A 91 -13.92 9.85 1.68
CA VAL A 91 -12.71 9.62 0.87
C VAL A 91 -11.82 8.56 1.54
N LEU A 92 -11.63 8.65 2.87
CA LEU A 92 -10.89 7.66 3.63
C LEU A 92 -11.48 6.25 3.51
N ALA A 93 -12.80 6.12 3.42
CA ALA A 93 -13.45 4.83 3.18
C ALA A 93 -13.07 4.22 1.83
N GLN A 94 -13.05 5.03 0.75
CA GLN A 94 -12.62 4.56 -0.57
C GLN A 94 -11.13 4.20 -0.59
N ILE A 95 -10.30 5.00 0.09
CA ILE A 95 -8.87 4.72 0.30
C ILE A 95 -8.69 3.39 1.05
N GLY A 96 -9.45 3.16 2.13
CA GLY A 96 -9.40 1.93 2.91
C GLY A 96 -9.78 0.69 2.11
N ILE A 97 -10.84 0.77 1.29
CA ILE A 97 -11.20 -0.31 0.35
C ILE A 97 -10.06 -0.56 -0.62
N HIS A 98 -9.54 0.50 -1.25
CA HIS A 98 -8.48 0.39 -2.26
C HIS A 98 -7.21 -0.28 -1.71
N PHE A 99 -6.70 0.18 -0.56
CA PHE A 99 -5.52 -0.44 0.05
C PHE A 99 -5.79 -1.86 0.53
N THR A 100 -7.03 -2.19 0.90
CA THR A 100 -7.37 -3.59 1.20
C THR A 100 -7.29 -4.45 -0.06
N GLN A 101 -7.72 -3.95 -1.23
CA GLN A 101 -7.56 -4.67 -2.50
C GLN A 101 -6.07 -4.92 -2.80
N LEU A 102 -5.23 -3.90 -2.64
CA LEU A 102 -3.78 -3.99 -2.86
C LEU A 102 -3.13 -4.98 -1.88
N HIS A 103 -3.45 -4.90 -0.60
CA HIS A 103 -2.93 -5.82 0.42
C HIS A 103 -3.33 -7.28 0.17
N LEU A 104 -4.57 -7.53 -0.27
CA LEU A 104 -5.02 -8.88 -0.63
C LEU A 104 -4.31 -9.43 -1.86
N MET A 105 -3.96 -8.56 -2.81
CA MET A 105 -3.20 -8.92 -4.00
C MET A 105 -1.75 -9.27 -3.65
N ASP A 106 -1.11 -8.48 -2.79
CA ASP A 106 0.25 -8.71 -2.28
C ASP A 106 0.44 -10.12 -1.69
N ASP A 107 -0.56 -10.55 -0.91
CA ASP A 107 -0.57 -11.85 -0.24
C ASP A 107 -0.97 -13.02 -1.17
N SER A 108 -1.17 -12.78 -2.47
CA SER A 108 -1.60 -13.79 -3.45
C SER A 108 -0.45 -14.20 -4.38
N PRO A 109 0.33 -15.26 -4.06
CA PRO A 109 1.41 -15.73 -4.91
C PRO A 109 0.83 -16.50 -6.10
N ARG A 110 0.43 -15.79 -7.16
CA ARG A 110 0.01 -16.38 -8.43
C ARG A 110 0.79 -15.78 -9.57
N ASP A 111 1.26 -16.62 -10.48
CA ASP A 111 1.75 -16.15 -11.77
C ASP A 111 0.57 -15.87 -12.68
N TYR A 112 0.32 -14.59 -12.96
CA TYR A 112 -0.76 -14.12 -13.81
C TYR A 112 -0.43 -14.14 -15.31
N HIS A 113 0.66 -14.76 -15.74
CA HIS A 113 1.10 -14.70 -17.14
C HIS A 113 0.04 -15.11 -18.15
N ALA A 114 -0.64 -16.24 -17.92
CA ALA A 114 -1.70 -16.69 -18.83
C ALA A 114 -2.89 -15.72 -18.84
N ASP A 115 -3.29 -15.24 -17.66
CA ASP A 115 -4.47 -14.38 -17.48
C ASP A 115 -4.24 -12.95 -18.01
N MET A 116 -2.99 -12.51 -18.13
CA MET A 116 -2.63 -11.19 -18.67
C MET A 116 -2.55 -11.15 -20.20
N ALA A 117 -2.70 -12.27 -20.89
CA ALA A 117 -2.54 -12.36 -22.34
C ALA A 117 -3.47 -11.43 -23.14
N THR A 118 -4.68 -11.19 -22.64
CA THR A 118 -5.69 -10.32 -23.27
C THR A 118 -5.89 -9.01 -22.51
N PHE A 119 -5.08 -8.71 -21.48
CA PHE A 119 -5.31 -7.58 -20.57
C PHE A 119 -5.56 -6.26 -21.31
N PHE A 120 -4.66 -5.90 -22.24
CA PHE A 120 -4.76 -4.63 -22.97
C PHE A 120 -5.90 -4.60 -23.98
N SER A 121 -6.14 -5.69 -24.73
CA SER A 121 -7.27 -5.72 -25.66
C SER A 121 -8.59 -5.63 -24.90
N ASP A 122 -8.73 -6.38 -23.80
CA ASP A 122 -9.93 -6.34 -22.97
C ASP A 122 -10.14 -4.96 -22.34
N LEU A 123 -9.05 -4.29 -21.93
CA LEU A 123 -9.14 -2.93 -21.36
C LEU A 123 -9.59 -1.90 -22.40
N LEU A 124 -9.02 -1.94 -23.62
CA LEU A 124 -9.32 -0.98 -24.67
C LEU A 124 -10.71 -1.19 -25.27
N ASP A 125 -11.14 -2.44 -25.40
CA ASP A 125 -12.45 -2.80 -25.94
C ASP A 125 -13.57 -2.68 -24.88
N GLY A 126 -13.21 -2.45 -23.61
CA GLY A 126 -14.17 -2.36 -22.50
C GLY A 126 -14.73 -3.71 -22.05
N ASN A 127 -14.02 -4.80 -22.35
CA ASN A 127 -14.38 -6.15 -21.91
C ASN A 127 -14.01 -6.38 -20.43
N GLU A 128 -14.65 -7.38 -19.83
CA GLU A 128 -14.30 -7.84 -18.50
C GLU A 128 -12.87 -8.43 -18.49
N GLN A 129 -12.06 -8.04 -17.51
CA GLN A 129 -10.70 -8.54 -17.37
C GLN A 129 -10.66 -10.02 -16.97
N GLN A 130 -9.71 -10.80 -17.47
CA GLN A 130 -9.58 -12.20 -17.08
C GLN A 130 -9.10 -12.35 -15.62
N VAL A 131 -8.15 -11.52 -15.20
CA VAL A 131 -7.60 -11.53 -13.83
C VAL A 131 -8.66 -11.04 -12.82
N PRO A 132 -9.09 -11.86 -11.85
CA PRO A 132 -10.14 -11.48 -10.88
C PRO A 132 -9.82 -10.22 -10.07
N TYR A 133 -8.55 -10.01 -9.69
CA TYR A 133 -8.14 -8.81 -8.99
C TYR A 133 -8.32 -7.55 -9.84
N TRP A 134 -7.97 -7.59 -11.13
CA TRP A 134 -8.18 -6.47 -12.03
C TRP A 134 -9.67 -6.17 -12.24
N ARG A 135 -10.54 -7.18 -12.30
CA ARG A 135 -12.00 -6.97 -12.36
C ARG A 135 -12.51 -6.20 -11.16
N VAL A 136 -12.19 -6.66 -9.96
CA VAL A 136 -12.60 -6.01 -8.71
C VAL A 136 -11.98 -4.61 -8.57
N MET A 137 -10.73 -4.44 -8.98
CA MET A 137 -10.03 -3.15 -8.95
C MET A 137 -10.64 -2.14 -9.92
N LEU A 138 -10.82 -2.50 -11.19
CA LEU A 138 -11.43 -1.62 -12.20
C LEU A 138 -12.89 -1.34 -11.93
N GLY A 139 -13.63 -2.26 -11.31
CA GLY A 139 -15.00 -2.00 -10.86
C GLY A 139 -15.08 -0.95 -9.75
N GLN A 140 -14.07 -0.87 -8.89
CA GLN A 140 -14.03 0.05 -7.75
C GLN A 140 -13.31 1.37 -8.05
N ILE A 141 -12.44 1.41 -9.07
CA ILE A 141 -11.60 2.58 -9.34
C ILE A 141 -12.40 3.88 -9.61
N PRO A 142 -13.60 3.88 -10.24
CA PRO A 142 -14.35 5.12 -10.42
C PRO A 142 -14.82 5.73 -9.10
N ASN A 143 -15.18 4.90 -8.11
CA ASN A 143 -15.59 5.36 -6.77
C ASN A 143 -14.41 6.01 -6.04
N LEU A 144 -13.19 5.51 -6.23
CA LEU A 144 -11.98 6.11 -5.68
C LEU A 144 -11.61 7.42 -6.41
N LEU A 145 -11.50 7.37 -7.73
CA LEU A 145 -10.97 8.47 -8.55
C LEU A 145 -11.90 9.67 -8.60
N CYS A 146 -13.22 9.49 -8.36
CA CYS A 146 -14.16 10.61 -8.34
C CYS A 146 -13.83 11.68 -7.28
N HIS A 147 -12.97 11.36 -6.30
CA HIS A 147 -12.52 12.28 -5.25
C HIS A 147 -11.24 13.06 -5.60
N SER A 148 -10.62 12.80 -6.74
CA SER A 148 -9.33 13.38 -7.15
C SER A 148 -9.49 14.24 -8.40
N GLU A 149 -8.56 15.17 -8.62
CA GLU A 149 -8.43 15.96 -9.86
C GLU A 149 -7.66 15.16 -10.94
N PRO A 150 -7.72 15.51 -12.23
CA PRO A 150 -7.16 14.68 -13.31
C PRO A 150 -5.69 14.26 -13.17
N TYR A 151 -4.78 15.15 -12.76
CA TYR A 151 -3.37 14.80 -12.59
C TYR A 151 -3.16 13.83 -11.41
N THR A 152 -3.84 14.06 -10.29
CA THR A 152 -3.83 13.12 -9.15
C THR A 152 -4.50 11.79 -9.47
N GLN A 153 -5.58 11.77 -10.26
CA GLN A 153 -6.19 10.53 -10.77
C GLN A 153 -5.20 9.72 -11.61
N TYR A 154 -4.48 10.38 -12.52
CA TYR A 154 -3.46 9.74 -13.34
C TYR A 154 -2.34 9.13 -12.48
N ASN A 155 -1.90 9.85 -11.45
CA ASN A 155 -0.87 9.37 -10.52
C ASN A 155 -1.32 8.15 -9.71
N ILE A 156 -2.58 8.11 -9.28
CA ILE A 156 -3.16 6.93 -8.61
C ILE A 156 -3.18 5.75 -9.57
N PHE A 157 -3.74 5.94 -10.79
CA PHE A 157 -3.88 4.86 -11.76
C PHE A 157 -2.53 4.26 -12.18
N ARG A 158 -1.53 5.08 -12.50
CA ARG A 158 -0.19 4.58 -12.88
C ARG A 158 0.49 3.83 -11.73
N SER A 159 0.30 4.27 -10.49
CA SER A 159 0.89 3.58 -9.34
C SER A 159 0.24 2.21 -9.10
N ILE A 160 -1.04 2.05 -9.43
CA ILE A 160 -1.72 0.74 -9.37
C ILE A 160 -1.13 -0.23 -10.39
N THR A 161 -0.88 0.24 -11.62
CA THR A 161 -0.24 -0.60 -12.66
C THR A 161 1.20 -0.95 -12.30
N ASP A 162 1.97 0.00 -11.77
CA ASP A 162 3.34 -0.22 -11.29
C ASP A 162 3.38 -1.26 -10.15
N TYR A 163 2.46 -1.15 -9.20
CA TYR A 163 2.35 -2.09 -8.08
C TYR A 163 1.93 -3.50 -8.52
N TYR A 164 1.00 -3.61 -9.46
CA TYR A 164 0.66 -4.91 -10.03
C TYR A 164 1.88 -5.57 -10.68
N GLN A 165 2.67 -4.78 -11.42
CA GLN A 165 3.91 -5.26 -12.03
C GLN A 165 4.92 -5.72 -10.96
N SER A 166 5.07 -5.00 -9.85
CA SER A 166 5.98 -5.44 -8.78
C SER A 166 5.55 -6.77 -8.16
N CYS A 167 4.28 -6.93 -7.80
CA CYS A 167 3.77 -8.19 -7.24
C CYS A 167 3.98 -9.34 -8.24
N TRP A 168 3.82 -9.07 -9.53
CA TRP A 168 4.05 -10.07 -10.57
C TRP A 168 5.54 -10.43 -10.73
N MET A 169 6.46 -9.49 -10.51
CA MET A 169 7.90 -9.76 -10.43
C MET A 169 8.26 -10.56 -9.17
N GLU A 170 7.72 -10.19 -8.01
CA GLU A 170 7.95 -10.83 -6.72
C GLU A 170 7.44 -12.27 -6.68
N ALA A 171 6.32 -12.57 -7.35
CA ALA A 171 5.78 -13.92 -7.49
C ALA A 171 6.77 -14.93 -8.14
N ARG A 172 7.85 -14.45 -8.77
CA ARG A 172 8.90 -15.27 -9.38
C ARG A 172 10.14 -15.44 -8.51
N ASP A 173 10.17 -14.84 -7.32
CA ASP A 173 11.31 -14.89 -6.39
C ASP A 173 12.66 -14.51 -7.03
N PHE A 174 12.61 -13.60 -8.01
CA PHE A 174 13.81 -13.12 -8.68
C PHE A 174 14.35 -11.89 -7.96
N ASN A 175 15.55 -12.02 -7.40
CA ASN A 175 16.21 -10.96 -6.62
C ASN A 175 17.26 -10.15 -7.43
N GLY A 176 17.27 -10.32 -8.76
CA GLY A 176 18.22 -9.68 -9.65
C GLY A 176 19.49 -10.51 -9.88
N TYR A 177 20.11 -10.33 -11.04
CA TYR A 177 21.42 -10.93 -11.31
C TYR A 177 22.53 -10.24 -10.52
N ARG A 178 23.61 -10.97 -10.24
CA ARG A 178 24.84 -10.39 -9.66
C ARG A 178 25.33 -9.23 -10.54
N GLY A 179 25.56 -8.07 -9.94
CA GLY A 179 25.96 -6.83 -10.63
C GLY A 179 24.79 -5.97 -11.11
N SER A 180 23.53 -6.40 -10.92
CA SER A 180 22.34 -5.59 -11.26
C SER A 180 22.00 -4.58 -10.14
N GLU A 181 22.88 -3.60 -9.91
CA GLU A 181 22.78 -2.63 -8.80
C GLU A 181 21.52 -1.74 -8.84
N ARG A 182 20.84 -1.68 -9.99
CA ARG A 182 19.58 -0.94 -10.14
C ARG A 182 18.35 -1.75 -9.78
N TYR A 183 18.43 -3.08 -9.84
CA TYR A 183 17.26 -3.96 -9.69
C TYR A 183 16.52 -3.76 -8.37
N PRO A 184 17.19 -3.72 -7.19
CA PRO A 184 16.47 -3.55 -5.92
C PRO A 184 15.70 -2.23 -5.84
N ARG A 185 16.32 -1.14 -6.33
CA ARG A 185 15.69 0.18 -6.34
C ARG A 185 14.52 0.27 -7.31
N GLU A 186 14.64 -0.35 -8.49
CA GLU A 186 13.57 -0.33 -9.48
C GLU A 186 12.37 -1.17 -9.02
N LEU A 187 12.63 -2.38 -8.49
CA LEU A 187 11.57 -3.21 -7.92
C LEU A 187 10.86 -2.47 -6.78
N ARG A 188 11.61 -1.82 -5.89
CA ARG A 188 11.02 -1.02 -4.81
C ARG A 188 10.21 0.18 -5.33
N ARG A 189 10.69 0.87 -6.37
CA ARG A 189 9.97 1.98 -7.01
C ARG A 189 8.62 1.54 -7.59
N LEU A 190 8.55 0.35 -8.17
CA LEU A 190 7.31 -0.23 -8.68
C LEU A 190 6.35 -0.58 -7.52
N GLY A 191 6.87 -1.22 -6.47
CA GLY A 191 6.07 -1.75 -5.36
C GLY A 191 5.72 -0.78 -4.23
N GLN A 192 6.23 0.45 -4.24
CA GLN A 192 6.05 1.38 -3.11
C GLN A 192 4.72 2.15 -3.10
N LEU A 193 3.94 2.11 -4.19
CA LEU A 193 2.68 2.87 -4.33
C LEU A 193 2.84 4.38 -4.07
N GLY A 194 4.04 4.92 -4.26
CA GLY A 194 4.42 6.23 -3.72
C GLY A 194 3.53 7.34 -4.24
N ALA A 195 3.40 7.48 -5.56
CA ALA A 195 2.54 8.52 -6.11
C ALA A 195 1.04 8.35 -5.80
N CYS A 196 0.54 7.11 -5.71
CA CYS A 196 -0.82 6.86 -5.23
C CYS A 196 -1.02 7.40 -3.81
N MET A 197 -0.16 7.00 -2.86
CA MET A 197 -0.23 7.44 -1.47
C MET A 197 -0.18 8.98 -1.32
N ARG A 198 0.63 9.65 -2.14
CA ARG A 198 0.78 11.11 -2.07
C ARG A 198 -0.34 11.86 -2.75
N SER A 199 -0.94 11.28 -3.79
CA SER A 199 -2.11 11.86 -4.45
C SER A 199 -3.33 11.92 -3.51
N PHE A 200 -3.47 10.97 -2.58
CA PHE A 200 -4.54 11.00 -1.57
C PHE A 200 -4.46 12.17 -0.58
N MET A 201 -3.34 12.89 -0.51
CA MET A 201 -3.22 14.11 0.28
C MET A 201 -3.98 15.29 -0.34
N PHE A 202 -4.40 15.17 -1.61
CA PHE A 202 -5.00 16.25 -2.39
C PHE A 202 -6.37 15.87 -2.97
N PRO A 203 -7.40 15.56 -2.15
CA PRO A 203 -8.74 15.43 -2.68
C PRO A 203 -9.20 16.75 -3.32
N LYS A 204 -10.00 16.66 -4.37
CA LYS A 204 -10.52 17.84 -5.09
C LYS A 204 -11.41 18.76 -4.25
N THR A 205 -11.94 18.25 -3.14
CA THR A 205 -12.72 19.06 -2.18
C THR A 205 -11.85 19.91 -1.26
N MET A 206 -10.52 19.71 -1.28
CA MET A 206 -9.56 20.34 -0.38
C MET A 206 -8.38 20.99 -1.12
N SER A 207 -8.27 20.79 -2.44
CA SER A 207 -7.16 21.26 -3.25
C SER A 207 -7.65 21.80 -4.59
N ASP A 208 -6.93 22.78 -5.12
CA ASP A 208 -7.11 23.33 -6.46
C ASP A 208 -5.92 22.90 -7.31
N GLU A 209 -6.08 21.83 -8.08
CA GLU A 209 -4.99 21.26 -8.88
C GLU A 209 -4.42 22.25 -9.89
N ALA A 210 -5.27 23.10 -10.48
CA ALA A 210 -4.83 24.08 -11.46
C ALA A 210 -4.00 25.21 -10.82
N GLY A 211 -4.45 25.72 -9.68
CA GLY A 211 -3.75 26.77 -8.93
C GLY A 211 -2.51 26.29 -8.18
N GLN A 212 -2.47 25.01 -7.78
CA GLN A 212 -1.45 24.45 -6.89
C GLN A 212 -0.58 23.37 -7.54
N PHE A 213 -0.62 23.25 -8.88
CA PHE A 213 0.04 22.17 -9.62
C PHE A 213 1.52 21.98 -9.23
N GLY A 214 2.27 23.07 -9.10
CA GLY A 214 3.69 23.04 -8.73
C GLY A 214 3.93 22.46 -7.33
N ASP A 215 3.09 22.84 -6.37
CA ASP A 215 3.18 22.38 -4.98
C ASP A 215 2.79 20.90 -4.87
N ILE A 216 1.69 20.50 -5.51
CA ILE A 216 1.20 19.12 -5.54
C ILE A 216 2.25 18.21 -6.19
N THR A 217 2.76 18.60 -7.36
CA THR A 217 3.80 17.84 -8.08
C THR A 217 5.06 17.69 -7.21
N SER A 218 5.52 18.78 -6.61
CA SER A 218 6.70 18.78 -5.75
C SER A 218 6.51 17.88 -4.54
N ALA A 219 5.35 17.97 -3.87
CA ALA A 219 5.02 17.11 -2.73
C ALA A 219 5.03 15.63 -3.12
N ILE A 220 4.41 15.26 -4.25
CA ILE A 220 4.39 13.87 -4.73
C ILE A 220 5.82 13.38 -5.00
N VAL A 221 6.60 14.11 -5.80
CA VAL A 221 7.95 13.69 -6.22
C VAL A 221 8.92 13.56 -5.05
N HIS A 222 8.89 14.50 -4.10
CA HIS A 222 9.83 14.50 -2.98
C HIS A 222 9.50 13.44 -1.92
N THR A 223 8.21 13.10 -1.75
CA THR A 223 7.79 12.22 -0.66
C THR A 223 7.52 10.78 -1.11
N GLU A 224 7.40 10.52 -2.41
CA GLU A 224 7.28 9.19 -3.01
C GLU A 224 8.38 8.21 -2.52
N PRO A 225 9.69 8.50 -2.64
CA PRO A 225 10.73 7.57 -2.20
C PRO A 225 10.81 7.43 -0.68
N VAL A 226 10.39 8.45 0.08
CA VAL A 226 10.50 8.47 1.55
C VAL A 226 9.60 7.41 2.18
N GLY A 227 8.37 7.23 1.66
CA GLY A 227 7.41 6.29 2.22
C GLY A 227 7.93 4.86 2.22
N ALA A 228 8.55 4.44 1.11
CA ALA A 228 9.16 3.15 0.94
C ALA A 228 10.30 2.90 1.93
N LEU A 229 11.24 3.85 2.02
CA LEU A 229 12.42 3.72 2.86
C LEU A 229 12.07 3.69 4.35
N VAL A 230 11.10 4.50 4.77
CA VAL A 230 10.59 4.48 6.15
C VAL A 230 9.95 3.12 6.43
N ASN A 231 9.11 2.65 5.52
CA ASN A 231 8.47 1.36 5.65
C ASN A 231 9.49 0.20 5.72
N ASP A 232 10.53 0.20 4.88
CA ASP A 232 11.61 -0.78 4.90
C ASP A 232 12.41 -0.72 6.21
N LEU A 233 12.68 0.48 6.74
CA LEU A 233 13.33 0.65 8.03
C LEU A 233 12.48 0.04 9.16
N PHE A 234 11.21 0.39 9.26
CA PHE A 234 10.35 -0.08 10.36
C PHE A 234 9.95 -1.56 10.20
N SER A 235 9.90 -2.10 8.98
CA SER A 235 9.62 -3.51 8.74
C SER A 235 10.85 -4.41 8.94
N PHE A 236 12.07 -3.85 8.87
CA PHE A 236 13.31 -4.61 8.97
C PHE A 236 13.38 -5.51 10.19
N TYR A 237 12.89 -5.06 11.36
CA TYR A 237 12.89 -5.91 12.55
C TYR A 237 12.01 -7.17 12.38
N LYS A 238 10.80 -7.00 11.83
CA LYS A 238 9.88 -8.11 11.56
C LYS A 238 10.45 -9.05 10.48
N GLU A 239 11.02 -8.48 9.42
CA GLU A 239 11.43 -9.22 8.23
C GLU A 239 12.81 -9.86 8.34
N GLY A 240 13.75 -9.16 8.97
CA GLY A 240 15.14 -9.60 9.16
C GLY A 240 15.36 -10.31 10.48
N VAL A 241 14.86 -9.78 11.61
CA VAL A 241 15.19 -10.35 12.94
C VAL A 241 14.19 -11.43 13.35
N VAL A 242 12.90 -11.11 13.34
CA VAL A 242 11.84 -12.05 13.76
C VAL A 242 11.71 -13.20 12.76
N ARG A 243 11.80 -12.95 11.46
CA ARG A 243 11.70 -14.03 10.47
C ARG A 243 12.88 -15.01 10.54
N MET A 244 14.11 -14.51 10.73
CA MET A 244 15.29 -15.37 10.93
C MET A 244 15.26 -16.14 12.26
N SER A 245 14.60 -15.63 13.30
CA SER A 245 14.37 -16.39 14.55
C SER A 245 13.23 -17.40 14.47
N THR A 246 12.38 -17.31 13.43
CA THR A 246 11.08 -18.01 13.34
C THR A 246 10.91 -18.76 12.02
N GLU A 247 11.99 -19.32 11.47
CA GLU A 247 12.05 -20.13 10.24
C GLU A 247 11.19 -21.42 10.24
N LEU A 248 10.06 -21.45 10.95
CA LEU A 248 9.07 -22.52 10.86
C LEU A 248 7.61 -22.11 10.64
N ARG A 249 7.17 -20.84 10.65
CA ARG A 249 5.74 -20.55 10.34
C ARG A 249 5.50 -19.23 9.61
N ASN A 250 5.17 -19.40 8.33
CA ASN A 250 4.32 -18.57 7.49
C ASN A 250 4.78 -17.13 7.22
N ALA A 251 5.19 -16.93 5.96
CA ALA A 251 5.28 -15.64 5.32
C ALA A 251 4.00 -14.83 5.51
N THR A 252 4.12 -13.57 5.96
CA THR A 252 3.10 -12.55 5.71
C THR A 252 3.77 -11.17 5.72
N ILE A 253 3.66 -10.47 4.60
CA ILE A 253 4.06 -9.08 4.40
C ILE A 253 2.94 -8.21 5.05
N TRP A 254 3.33 -7.09 5.66
CA TRP A 254 2.50 -6.15 6.46
C TRP A 254 1.87 -6.68 7.76
#